data_AF-D7KL65-F1
#
_entry.id   AF-D7KL65-F1
#
_cell.length_a   1.000
_cell.length_b   1.000
_cell.length_c   1.000
_cell.angle_alpha   90.00
_cell.angle_beta   90.00
_cell.angle_gamma   90.00
#
_symmetry.space_group_name_H-M   'P 1'
#
loop_
_entity.id
_entity.type
_entity.pdbx_description
1 polymer ?
#
loop_
_entity_poly.entity_id
_entity_poly.type
_entity_poly.pdbx_seq_one_letter_code
_entity_poly.pdbx_strand_id
1 'polypeptide(L)'
;MSSSDDISVISKRMESMSMTARVRVLRHNKRLQQYRYSPYTIRTKEKEKEKQKEEAIRLGVDLSIFVAEAMFLLSDDIRSMLVFCFWLFKYAGKRKFDGPVVGRVFRVIQYVFVTYIKPKNGVYQDGGKSIQWEQFKTSSYHFAFGVRVLARIVSILEMGGLVKPSGFERYKQEIKNLEENLKSVKDVSAANGFSREAIESNIFHLWKSLFETTPEMINPTKSIVIEIFRPLLNEASRDACSRRLTSLRI
;
A
#
# COMPACT_ATOMS: atom_id res chain seq x y z
N MET A 1 74.08 64.90 -33.72
CA MET A 1 73.93 65.36 -35.12
C MET A 1 73.00 64.40 -35.84
N SER A 2 71.93 64.94 -36.43
CA SER A 2 70.88 64.39 -37.32
C SER A 2 70.15 63.10 -36.89
N SER A 3 68.85 63.09 -36.55
CA SER A 3 67.62 63.49 -37.28
C SER A 3 67.38 62.65 -38.54
N SER A 4 66.35 61.81 -38.51
CA SER A 4 65.02 62.06 -39.11
C SER A 4 65.04 61.70 -40.59
N ASP A 5 64.43 60.56 -40.91
CA ASP A 5 63.38 60.40 -41.92
C ASP A 5 63.22 58.91 -42.21
N ASP A 6 62.07 58.36 -41.82
CA ASP A 6 61.32 57.34 -42.57
C ASP A 6 60.08 56.91 -41.75
N ILE A 7 59.28 57.93 -41.39
CA ILE A 7 57.85 57.74 -41.16
C ILE A 7 57.24 57.61 -42.55
N SER A 8 56.65 56.46 -42.90
CA SER A 8 55.34 56.42 -43.58
C SER A 8 54.87 55.05 -44.08
N VAL A 9 55.69 53.99 -44.12
CA VAL A 9 55.32 52.85 -44.97
C VAL A 9 54.68 51.65 -44.25
N ILE A 10 54.69 51.57 -42.91
CA ILE A 10 54.15 50.40 -42.18
C ILE A 10 53.00 50.79 -41.23
N SER A 11 52.13 51.73 -41.64
CA SER A 11 50.90 52.04 -40.90
C SER A 11 49.62 51.69 -41.67
N LYS A 12 49.70 51.35 -42.95
CA LYS A 12 48.52 51.01 -43.76
C LYS A 12 48.80 49.91 -44.77
N ARG A 13 48.93 48.68 -44.29
CA ARG A 13 48.67 47.52 -45.14
C ARG A 13 48.18 46.33 -44.30
N MET A 14 46.86 46.12 -44.39
CA MET A 14 46.15 44.87 -44.12
C MET A 14 46.06 44.52 -42.63
N GLU A 15 44.91 44.66 -41.95
CA GLU A 15 43.62 44.08 -42.35
C GLU A 15 43.80 42.72 -43.01
N SER A 16 44.41 41.80 -42.28
CA SER A 16 44.16 40.37 -42.47
C SER A 16 44.64 39.60 -41.24
N MET A 17 43.67 39.14 -40.43
CA MET A 17 43.70 37.86 -39.70
C MET A 17 44.71 37.79 -38.53
N SER A 18 44.44 37.22 -37.36
CA SER A 18 43.32 36.46 -36.82
C SER A 18 43.71 36.16 -35.36
N MET A 19 42.77 36.41 -34.44
CA MET A 19 42.55 35.65 -33.20
C MET A 19 43.74 35.43 -32.23
N THR A 20 43.81 36.26 -31.18
CA THR A 20 44.23 35.77 -29.86
C THR A 20 43.11 36.01 -28.85
N ALA A 21 42.36 34.93 -28.61
CA ALA A 21 41.27 34.82 -27.67
C ALA A 21 41.69 35.28 -26.28
N ARG A 22 40.88 36.16 -25.70
CA ARG A 22 40.95 36.55 -24.29
C ARG A 22 40.89 35.28 -23.45
N VAL A 23 41.94 35.02 -22.67
CA VAL A 23 41.98 33.98 -21.65
C VAL A 23 40.92 34.32 -20.60
N ARG A 24 39.68 33.84 -20.80
CA ARG A 24 38.72 33.69 -19.71
C ARG A 24 39.10 32.43 -18.97
N VAL A 25 39.68 32.60 -17.79
CA VAL A 25 39.82 31.52 -16.80
C VAL A 25 38.41 31.04 -16.46
N LEU A 26 37.96 29.99 -17.14
CA LEU A 26 36.76 29.23 -16.78
C LEU A 26 37.08 28.46 -15.50
N ARG A 27 36.86 29.10 -14.34
CA ARG A 27 36.76 28.40 -13.05
C ARG A 27 35.62 27.37 -13.17
N HIS A 28 35.98 26.13 -13.46
CA HIS A 28 35.08 25.00 -13.30
C HIS A 28 34.77 24.82 -11.80
N ASN A 29 33.71 25.47 -11.33
CA ASN A 29 33.08 25.15 -10.05
C ASN A 29 32.34 23.81 -10.16
N LYS A 30 33.09 22.70 -10.31
CA LYS A 30 32.57 21.39 -9.95
C LYS A 30 32.54 21.33 -8.42
N ARG A 31 31.45 21.80 -7.82
CA ARG A 31 31.07 21.40 -6.46
C ARG A 31 30.85 19.89 -6.50
N LEU A 32 31.90 19.12 -6.30
CA LEU A 32 31.78 17.73 -5.88
C LEU A 32 30.99 17.77 -4.57
N GLN A 33 29.77 17.24 -4.58
CA GLN A 33 29.05 16.96 -3.34
C GLN A 33 29.92 15.97 -2.56
N GLN A 34 30.69 16.49 -1.60
CA GLN A 34 31.28 15.66 -0.56
C GLN A 34 30.10 15.04 0.20
N TYR A 35 29.77 13.79 -0.13
CA TYR A 35 29.04 12.92 0.76
C TYR A 35 29.88 12.83 2.04
N ARG A 36 29.51 13.63 3.04
CA ARG A 36 30.07 13.50 4.40
C ARG A 36 29.62 12.14 4.93
N TYR A 37 30.45 11.12 4.68
CA TYR A 37 30.27 9.79 5.22
C TYR A 37 30.67 9.84 6.71
N SER A 38 29.69 10.02 7.57
CA SER A 38 29.88 10.03 9.02
C SER A 38 29.22 8.78 9.62
N PRO A 39 29.94 7.95 10.40
CA PRO A 39 29.39 6.76 11.06
C PRO A 39 28.15 7.06 11.91
N TYR A 40 28.10 8.26 12.50
CA TYR A 40 26.98 8.72 13.32
C TYR A 40 25.68 8.91 12.50
N THR A 41 25.81 9.36 11.25
CA THR A 41 24.67 9.56 10.34
C THR A 41 24.07 8.22 9.91
N ILE A 42 24.89 7.18 9.75
CA ILE A 42 24.45 5.82 9.37
C ILE A 42 23.64 5.20 10.53
N ARG A 43 24.21 5.20 11.74
CA ARG A 43 23.55 4.66 12.93
C ARG A 43 22.21 5.35 13.21
N THR A 44 22.11 6.64 12.93
CA THR A 44 20.86 7.40 13.09
C THR A 44 19.81 6.99 12.06
N LYS A 45 20.22 6.79 10.80
CA LYS A 45 19.33 6.34 9.72
C LYS A 45 18.84 4.91 9.93
N GLU A 46 19.68 4.01 10.42
CA GLU A 46 19.30 2.63 10.75
C GLU A 46 18.26 2.61 11.87
N LYS A 47 18.47 3.36 12.95
CA LYS A 47 17.49 3.50 14.03
C LYS A 47 16.16 4.05 13.53
N GLU A 48 16.19 5.06 12.68
CA GLU A 48 14.97 5.63 12.09
C GLU A 48 14.25 4.61 11.20
N LYS A 49 14.99 3.85 10.40
CA LYS A 49 14.43 2.79 9.56
C LYS A 49 13.72 1.72 10.38
N GLU A 50 14.35 1.25 11.46
CA GLU A 50 13.72 0.25 12.34
C GLU A 50 12.46 0.79 13.03
N LYS A 51 12.45 2.06 13.45
CA LYS A 51 11.23 2.71 13.94
C LYS A 51 10.12 2.74 12.89
N GLN A 52 10.45 3.09 11.64
CA GLN A 52 9.47 3.13 10.56
C GLN A 52 8.93 1.73 10.21
N LYS A 53 9.76 0.69 10.32
CA LYS A 53 9.32 -0.70 10.17
C LYS A 53 8.35 -1.11 11.28
N GLU A 54 8.69 -0.83 12.53
CA GLU A 54 7.81 -1.13 13.67
C GLU A 54 6.47 -0.39 13.54
N GLU A 55 6.52 0.87 13.12
CA GLU A 55 5.32 1.67 12.85
C GLU A 55 4.47 1.07 11.73
N ALA A 56 5.09 0.63 10.63
CA ALA A 56 4.38 -0.03 9.53
C ALA A 56 3.74 -1.36 9.95
N ILE A 57 4.38 -2.09 10.88
CA ILE A 57 3.81 -3.31 11.48
C ILE A 57 2.56 -2.97 12.30
N ARG A 58 2.65 -2.01 13.23
CA ARG A 58 1.51 -1.58 14.06
C ARG A 58 0.32 -1.14 13.22
N LEU A 59 0.60 -0.32 12.21
CA LEU A 59 -0.38 0.16 11.24
C LEU A 59 -1.02 -0.96 10.40
N GLY A 60 -0.25 -2.00 10.06
CA GLY A 60 -0.77 -3.19 9.39
C GLY A 60 -1.70 -4.01 10.29
N VAL A 61 -1.37 -4.11 11.58
CA VAL A 61 -2.21 -4.75 12.59
C VAL A 61 -3.53 -3.99 12.74
N ASP A 62 -3.49 -2.66 12.90
CA ASP A 62 -4.70 -1.84 13.03
C ASP A 62 -5.62 -1.98 11.80
N LEU A 63 -5.07 -1.85 10.59
CA LEU A 63 -5.83 -2.06 9.36
C LEU A 63 -6.50 -3.44 9.34
N SER A 64 -5.76 -4.48 9.76
CA SER A 64 -6.24 -5.85 9.74
C SER A 64 -7.34 -6.11 10.77
N ILE A 65 -7.25 -5.49 11.95
CA ILE A 65 -8.32 -5.54 12.96
C ILE A 65 -9.58 -4.87 12.41
N PHE A 66 -9.46 -3.72 11.74
CA PHE A 66 -10.62 -3.08 11.11
C PHE A 66 -11.21 -3.91 9.97
N VAL A 67 -10.38 -4.60 9.18
CA VAL A 67 -10.87 -5.57 8.18
C VAL A 67 -11.64 -6.70 8.85
N ALA A 68 -11.12 -7.26 9.94
CA ALA A 68 -11.81 -8.28 10.71
C ALA A 68 -13.15 -7.76 11.25
N GLU A 69 -13.18 -6.59 11.88
CA GLU A 69 -14.40 -5.95 12.39
C GLU A 69 -15.45 -5.75 11.30
N ALA A 70 -15.04 -5.30 10.11
CA ALA A 70 -15.93 -5.17 8.96
C ALA A 70 -16.46 -6.53 8.47
N MET A 71 -15.67 -7.62 8.56
CA MET A 71 -16.18 -8.96 8.26
C MET A 71 -17.26 -9.40 9.25
N PHE A 72 -17.14 -9.08 10.54
CA PHE A 72 -18.20 -9.35 11.52
C PHE A 72 -19.41 -8.45 11.28
N LEU A 73 -19.22 -7.18 10.97
CA LEU A 73 -20.30 -6.24 10.66
C LEU A 73 -21.20 -6.75 9.53
N LEU A 74 -20.59 -7.29 8.47
CA LEU A 74 -21.28 -7.80 7.29
C LEU A 74 -21.64 -9.30 7.39
N SER A 75 -21.36 -9.94 8.52
CA SER A 75 -21.51 -11.40 8.64
C SER A 75 -22.97 -11.85 8.64
N ASP A 76 -23.93 -10.94 8.84
CA ASP A 76 -25.37 -11.19 8.71
C ASP A 76 -25.75 -11.73 7.31
N ASP A 77 -24.98 -11.35 6.29
CA ASP A 77 -25.05 -11.89 4.93
C ASP A 77 -23.64 -12.25 4.44
N ILE A 78 -23.33 -13.55 4.41
CA ILE A 78 -22.03 -14.09 4.00
C ILE A 78 -21.61 -13.54 2.62
N ARG A 79 -22.58 -13.36 1.72
CA ARG A 79 -22.32 -12.83 0.37
C ARG A 79 -21.73 -11.43 0.42
N SER A 80 -22.34 -10.51 1.16
CA SER A 80 -21.87 -9.12 1.32
C SER A 80 -20.48 -9.06 1.92
N MET A 81 -20.23 -9.85 2.96
CA MET A 81 -18.90 -9.96 3.58
C MET A 81 -17.84 -10.48 2.59
N LEU A 82 -18.16 -11.49 1.77
CA LEU A 82 -17.26 -11.98 0.73
C LEU A 82 -17.05 -10.94 -0.39
N VAL A 83 -18.08 -10.18 -0.79
CA VAL A 83 -17.97 -9.11 -1.79
C VAL A 83 -17.03 -8.01 -1.29
N PHE A 84 -17.17 -7.61 -0.02
CA PHE A 84 -16.23 -6.68 0.62
C PHE A 84 -14.80 -7.21 0.56
N CYS A 85 -14.58 -8.45 0.99
CA CYS A 85 -13.26 -9.07 0.96
C CYS A 85 -12.68 -9.07 -0.46
N PHE A 86 -13.48 -9.41 -1.47
CA PHE A 86 -13.06 -9.38 -2.87
C PHE A 86 -12.70 -7.96 -3.35
N TRP A 87 -13.45 -6.94 -2.93
CA TRP A 87 -13.18 -5.55 -3.29
C TRP A 87 -11.86 -5.03 -2.76
N LEU A 88 -11.45 -5.42 -1.54
CA LEU A 88 -10.13 -5.09 -0.99
C LEU A 88 -9.02 -5.43 -2.00
N PHE A 89 -9.11 -6.60 -2.62
CA PHE A 89 -8.10 -7.09 -3.58
C PHE A 89 -8.28 -6.52 -4.99
N LYS A 90 -9.52 -6.33 -5.45
CA LYS A 90 -9.79 -5.75 -6.76
C LYS A 90 -9.24 -4.33 -6.86
N TYR A 91 -9.39 -3.53 -5.80
CA TYR A 91 -9.02 -2.12 -5.80
C TYR A 91 -7.61 -1.85 -5.25
N ALA A 92 -6.95 -2.80 -4.59
CA ALA A 92 -5.59 -2.60 -4.07
C ALA A 92 -4.50 -2.35 -5.14
N GLY A 93 -4.71 -2.68 -6.42
CA GLY A 93 -3.76 -2.39 -7.53
C GLY A 93 -3.14 -3.64 -8.17
N LYS A 94 -2.01 -3.48 -8.89
CA LYS A 94 -1.39 -4.60 -9.65
C LYS A 94 -0.97 -5.73 -8.69
N ARG A 95 -1.65 -6.86 -8.91
CA ARG A 95 -1.80 -8.05 -8.10
C ARG A 95 -0.51 -8.83 -7.92
N LYS A 96 0.00 -8.79 -6.70
CA LYS A 96 0.67 -9.93 -6.08
C LYS A 96 -0.11 -10.25 -4.80
N PHE A 97 -0.96 -11.28 -4.84
CA PHE A 97 -1.62 -11.80 -3.63
C PHE A 97 -0.59 -12.35 -2.63
N ASP A 98 0.61 -12.65 -3.15
CA ASP A 98 1.87 -12.95 -2.49
C ASP A 98 2.64 -11.70 -2.01
N GLY A 99 2.11 -10.49 -2.24
CA GLY A 99 2.73 -9.25 -1.76
C GLY A 99 2.72 -9.17 -0.23
N PRO A 100 3.72 -8.50 0.38
CA PRO A 100 3.94 -8.51 1.83
C PRO A 100 2.74 -7.99 2.63
N VAL A 101 2.02 -6.99 2.10
CA VAL A 101 0.83 -6.41 2.73
C VAL A 101 -0.44 -7.17 2.35
N VAL A 102 -0.68 -7.35 1.05
CA VAL A 102 -1.90 -7.96 0.52
C VAL A 102 -2.05 -9.41 0.99
N GLY A 103 -0.95 -10.17 0.99
CA GLY A 103 -0.94 -11.55 1.45
C GLY A 103 -1.25 -11.68 2.95
N ARG A 104 -0.74 -10.75 3.78
CA ARG A 104 -1.04 -10.75 5.22
C ARG A 104 -2.49 -10.38 5.51
N VAL A 105 -3.02 -9.34 4.88
CA VAL A 105 -4.46 -9.02 4.98
C VAL A 105 -5.32 -10.20 4.52
N PHE A 106 -4.93 -10.88 3.45
CA PHE A 106 -5.62 -12.06 2.98
C PHE A 106 -5.59 -13.20 4.01
N ARG A 107 -4.45 -13.45 4.67
CA ARG A 107 -4.33 -14.42 5.76
C ARG A 107 -5.25 -14.09 6.93
N VAL A 108 -5.38 -12.81 7.28
CA VAL A 108 -6.33 -12.37 8.31
C VAL A 108 -7.76 -12.69 7.91
N ILE A 109 -8.16 -12.40 6.66
CA ILE A 109 -9.49 -12.75 6.15
C ILE A 109 -9.74 -14.26 6.25
N GLN A 110 -8.76 -15.08 5.85
CA GLN A 110 -8.89 -16.54 5.97
C GLN A 110 -9.04 -16.99 7.42
N TYR A 111 -8.20 -16.47 8.32
CA TYR A 111 -8.24 -16.78 9.74
C TYR A 111 -9.60 -16.41 10.34
N VAL A 112 -10.06 -15.18 10.13
CA VAL A 112 -11.34 -14.70 10.66
C VAL A 112 -12.50 -15.53 10.12
N PHE A 113 -12.51 -15.78 8.81
CA PHE A 113 -13.57 -16.54 8.16
C PHE A 113 -13.65 -17.97 8.69
N VAL A 114 -12.53 -18.70 8.72
CA VAL A 114 -12.52 -20.12 9.11
C VAL A 114 -12.79 -20.28 10.61
N THR A 115 -12.20 -19.43 11.45
CA THR A 115 -12.25 -19.59 12.91
C THR A 115 -13.54 -19.05 13.52
N TYR A 116 -14.09 -17.94 13.01
CA TYR A 116 -15.18 -17.23 13.70
C TYR A 116 -16.48 -17.16 12.90
N ILE A 117 -16.41 -17.02 11.56
CA ILE A 117 -17.61 -16.81 10.73
C ILE A 117 -18.20 -18.14 10.26
N LYS A 118 -17.40 -18.99 9.59
CA LYS A 118 -17.83 -20.28 9.03
C LYS A 118 -18.52 -21.19 10.05
N PRO A 119 -18.06 -21.32 11.32
CA PRO A 119 -18.73 -22.18 12.30
C PRO A 119 -20.15 -21.72 12.68
N LYS A 120 -20.49 -20.45 12.42
CA LYS A 120 -21.82 -19.88 12.70
C LYS A 120 -22.80 -20.05 11.53
N ASN A 121 -22.39 -20.73 10.45
CA ASN A 121 -23.18 -20.98 9.24
C ASN A 121 -24.41 -21.86 9.52
N GLY A 122 -25.48 -21.19 9.94
CA GLY A 122 -26.81 -21.72 10.24
C GLY A 122 -27.78 -20.62 10.70
N VAL A 123 -27.24 -19.45 11.08
CA VAL A 123 -28.01 -18.28 11.55
C VAL A 123 -28.14 -17.18 10.47
N TYR A 124 -27.39 -17.26 9.37
CA TYR A 124 -27.25 -16.17 8.39
C TYR A 124 -28.25 -16.28 7.25
N GLN A 125 -28.87 -15.16 6.88
CA GLN A 125 -29.90 -15.12 5.84
C GLN A 125 -29.26 -15.18 4.45
N ASP A 126 -29.69 -16.14 3.63
CA ASP A 126 -29.38 -16.18 2.21
C ASP A 126 -30.37 -15.28 1.46
N GLY A 127 -30.12 -13.97 1.53
CA GLY A 127 -30.95 -12.90 0.95
C GLY A 127 -30.15 -11.87 0.13
N GLY A 128 -28.83 -12.04 0.06
CA GLY A 128 -27.93 -11.41 -0.90
C GLY A 128 -27.38 -10.03 -0.54
N LYS A 129 -27.83 -9.42 0.56
CA LYS A 129 -27.36 -8.09 0.98
C LYS A 129 -27.48 -7.90 2.49
N SER A 130 -26.35 -7.57 3.13
CA SER A 130 -26.29 -7.21 4.55
C SER A 130 -27.11 -5.95 4.81
N ILE A 131 -27.79 -5.90 5.96
CA ILE A 131 -28.53 -4.72 6.42
C ILE A 131 -27.58 -3.52 6.55
N GLN A 132 -26.31 -3.78 6.88
CA GLN A 132 -25.27 -2.78 7.06
C GLN A 132 -24.59 -2.37 5.76
N TRP A 133 -24.91 -3.01 4.63
CA TRP A 133 -24.17 -2.83 3.38
C TRP A 133 -24.21 -1.38 2.85
N GLU A 134 -25.36 -0.71 2.88
CA GLU A 134 -25.46 0.65 2.31
C GLU A 134 -24.67 1.68 3.12
N GLN A 135 -24.74 1.60 4.45
CA GLN A 135 -23.94 2.45 5.33
C GLN A 135 -22.45 2.14 5.18
N PHE A 136 -22.08 0.86 5.10
CA PHE A 136 -20.71 0.40 4.98
C PHE A 136 -20.07 0.72 3.62
N LYS A 137 -20.82 0.59 2.52
CA LYS A 137 -20.29 0.77 1.15
C LYS A 137 -19.61 2.12 0.98
N THR A 138 -20.15 3.17 1.59
CA THR A 138 -19.61 4.53 1.54
C THR A 138 -18.24 4.64 2.19
N SER A 139 -17.93 3.86 3.23
CA SER A 139 -16.60 3.85 3.88
C SER A 139 -15.68 2.74 3.37
N SER A 140 -16.21 1.76 2.65
CA SER A 140 -15.46 0.58 2.15
C SER A 140 -14.22 0.93 1.31
N TYR A 141 -14.22 2.07 0.60
CA TYR A 141 -13.09 2.50 -0.22
C TYR A 141 -11.84 2.84 0.61
N HIS A 142 -12.02 3.31 1.85
CA HIS A 142 -10.90 3.63 2.75
C HIS A 142 -10.06 2.40 3.07
N PHE A 143 -10.67 1.21 3.12
CA PHE A 143 -9.94 -0.03 3.34
C PHE A 143 -9.03 -0.36 2.16
N ALA A 144 -9.56 -0.34 0.93
CA ALA A 144 -8.77 -0.62 -0.27
C ALA A 144 -7.67 0.44 -0.48
N PHE A 145 -7.97 1.70 -0.18
CA PHE A 145 -6.98 2.77 -0.17
C PHE A 145 -5.89 2.52 0.88
N GLY A 146 -6.28 2.13 2.10
CA GLY A 146 -5.38 1.78 3.19
C GLY A 146 -4.43 0.65 2.81
N VAL A 147 -4.93 -0.45 2.25
CA VAL A 147 -4.09 -1.55 1.75
C VAL A 147 -3.07 -1.05 0.73
N ARG A 148 -3.49 -0.20 -0.21
CA ARG A 148 -2.61 0.34 -1.26
C ARG A 148 -1.53 1.27 -0.70
N VAL A 149 -1.87 2.16 0.23
CA VAL A 149 -0.90 3.09 0.82
C VAL A 149 0.11 2.33 1.68
N LEU A 150 -0.34 1.39 2.51
CA LEU A 150 0.54 0.56 3.31
C LEU A 150 1.48 -0.27 2.43
N ALA A 151 0.99 -0.85 1.34
CA ALA A 151 1.83 -1.58 0.38
C ALA A 151 2.96 -0.71 -0.19
N ARG A 152 2.71 0.59 -0.43
CA ARG A 152 3.76 1.53 -0.87
C ARG A 152 4.77 1.84 0.23
N ILE A 153 4.30 2.07 1.46
CA ILE A 153 5.16 2.29 2.64
C ILE A 153 6.10 1.10 2.83
N VAL A 154 5.54 -0.11 2.86
CA VAL A 154 6.30 -1.36 3.04
C VAL A 154 7.32 -1.54 1.92
N SER A 155 6.92 -1.34 0.66
CA SER A 155 7.84 -1.45 -0.48
C SER A 155 9.05 -0.51 -0.38
N ILE A 156 8.85 0.74 0.07
CA ILE A 156 9.95 1.69 0.27
C ILE A 156 10.90 1.19 1.37
N LEU A 157 10.35 0.68 2.48
CA LEU A 157 11.13 0.19 3.62
C LEU A 157 11.90 -1.09 3.30
N GLU A 158 11.30 -2.01 2.53
CA GLU A 158 11.94 -3.24 2.02
C GLU A 158 13.15 -2.93 1.13
N MET A 159 13.03 -1.93 0.25
CA MET A 159 14.16 -1.44 -0.57
C MET A 159 15.23 -0.69 0.24
N GLY A 160 15.04 -0.57 1.55
CA GLY A 160 15.97 0.12 2.44
C GLY A 160 15.86 1.65 2.44
N GLY A 161 14.80 2.20 1.84
CA GLY A 161 14.49 3.61 1.88
C GLY A 161 13.88 4.06 3.21
N LEU A 162 13.71 5.38 3.34
CA LEU A 162 12.94 6.00 4.41
C LEU A 162 11.70 6.65 3.81
N VAL A 163 10.56 6.45 4.48
CA VAL A 163 9.31 7.10 4.13
C VAL A 163 9.31 8.49 4.77
N LYS A 164 8.84 9.50 4.04
CA LYS A 164 8.69 10.85 4.58
C LYS A 164 7.65 10.84 5.72
N PRO A 165 7.82 11.62 6.80
CA PRO A 165 6.86 11.69 7.90
C PRO A 165 5.41 11.95 7.43
N SER A 166 5.23 12.83 6.45
CA SER A 166 3.93 13.12 5.85
C SER A 166 3.23 11.92 5.20
N GLY A 167 4.00 10.91 4.76
CA GLY A 167 3.45 9.64 4.26
C GLY A 167 2.80 8.81 5.36
N PHE A 168 3.43 8.73 6.53
CA PHE A 168 2.88 8.07 7.71
C PHE A 168 1.71 8.86 8.30
N GLU A 169 1.81 10.18 8.42
CA GLU A 169 0.73 11.04 8.93
C GLU A 169 -0.54 10.88 8.10
N ARG A 170 -0.42 10.93 6.77
CA ARG A 170 -1.55 10.70 5.87
C ARG A 170 -2.17 9.32 6.09
N TYR A 171 -1.34 8.30 6.26
CA TYR A 171 -1.85 6.94 6.48
C TYR A 171 -2.55 6.80 7.84
N LYS A 172 -2.00 7.35 8.92
CA LYS A 172 -2.62 7.39 10.24
C LYS A 172 -3.98 8.07 10.21
N GLN A 173 -4.11 9.14 9.43
CA GLN A 173 -5.40 9.81 9.25
C GLN A 173 -6.43 8.90 8.58
N GLU A 174 -6.05 8.11 7.57
CA GLU A 174 -6.96 7.13 6.96
C GLU A 174 -7.37 6.02 7.95
N ILE A 175 -6.43 5.53 8.76
CA ILE A 175 -6.70 4.54 9.81
C ILE A 175 -7.67 5.11 10.85
N LYS A 176 -7.49 6.37 11.24
CA LYS A 176 -8.41 7.06 12.15
C LYS A 176 -9.81 7.24 11.53
N ASN A 177 -9.90 7.58 10.24
CA ASN A 177 -11.19 7.66 9.55
C ASN A 177 -11.90 6.29 9.53
N LEU A 178 -11.17 5.20 9.34
CA LEU A 178 -11.72 3.85 9.43
C LEU A 178 -12.25 3.54 10.84
N GLU A 179 -11.49 3.89 11.87
CA GLU A 179 -11.89 3.74 13.27
C GLU A 179 -13.17 4.52 13.58
N GLU A 180 -13.24 5.79 13.20
CA GLU A 180 -14.40 6.65 13.43
C GLU A 180 -15.66 6.11 12.72
N ASN A 181 -15.51 5.61 11.49
CA ASN A 181 -16.60 4.99 10.75
C ASN A 181 -17.11 3.72 11.44
N LEU A 182 -16.20 2.83 11.85
CA LEU A 182 -16.56 1.56 12.51
C LEU A 182 -17.12 1.78 13.91
N LYS A 183 -16.68 2.83 14.61
CA LYS A 183 -17.19 3.19 15.95
C LYS A 183 -18.71 3.36 15.97
N SER A 184 -19.29 3.89 14.89
CA SER A 184 -20.75 4.08 14.77
C SER A 184 -21.55 2.79 14.69
N VAL A 185 -20.91 1.67 14.32
CA VAL A 185 -21.54 0.36 14.11
C VAL A 185 -20.91 -0.73 14.99
N LYS A 186 -20.17 -0.33 16.02
CA LYS A 186 -19.43 -1.21 16.92
C LYS A 186 -20.34 -2.19 17.66
N ASP A 187 -21.53 -1.75 18.07
CA ASP A 187 -22.48 -2.60 18.77
C ASP A 187 -22.97 -3.75 17.87
N VAL A 188 -23.09 -3.51 16.57
CA VAL A 188 -23.50 -4.52 15.58
C VAL A 188 -22.38 -5.54 15.36
N SER A 189 -21.14 -5.10 15.16
CA SER A 189 -20.00 -6.01 15.01
C SER A 189 -19.79 -6.85 16.28
N ALA A 190 -19.94 -6.26 17.47
CA ALA A 190 -19.88 -6.95 18.75
C ALA A 190 -21.02 -7.98 18.93
N ALA A 191 -22.26 -7.63 18.55
CA ALA A 191 -23.40 -8.56 18.57
C ALA A 191 -23.16 -9.76 17.63
N ASN A 192 -22.47 -9.53 16.51
CA ASN A 192 -22.05 -10.59 15.59
C ASN A 192 -20.84 -11.41 16.11
N GLY A 193 -20.34 -11.08 17.30
CA GLY A 193 -19.30 -11.80 18.04
C GLY A 193 -17.88 -11.33 17.73
N PHE A 194 -17.69 -10.09 17.29
CA PHE A 194 -16.37 -9.49 17.22
C PHE A 194 -15.80 -9.24 18.62
N SER A 195 -14.58 -9.72 18.87
CA SER A 195 -13.76 -9.33 20.01
C SER A 195 -12.37 -8.98 19.49
N ARG A 196 -11.95 -7.74 19.74
CA ARG A 196 -10.63 -7.24 19.35
C ARG A 196 -9.55 -8.06 20.04
N GLU A 197 -9.68 -8.25 21.34
CA GLU A 197 -8.72 -8.91 22.21
C GLU A 197 -8.48 -10.36 21.80
N ALA A 198 -9.54 -11.06 21.37
CA ALA A 198 -9.46 -12.45 20.94
C ALA A 198 -8.71 -12.64 19.60
N ILE A 199 -8.68 -11.61 18.76
CA ILE A 199 -8.17 -11.70 17.38
C ILE A 199 -6.79 -11.03 17.25
N GLU A 200 -6.55 -9.97 18.02
CA GLU A 200 -5.38 -9.09 17.91
C GLU A 200 -4.05 -9.83 18.02
N SER A 201 -3.91 -10.77 18.96
CA SER A 201 -2.65 -11.52 19.14
C SER A 201 -2.26 -12.32 17.88
N ASN A 202 -3.23 -12.99 17.26
CA ASN A 202 -3.02 -13.76 16.02
C ASN A 202 -2.69 -12.84 14.84
N ILE A 203 -3.38 -11.70 14.73
CA ILE A 203 -3.08 -10.69 13.71
C ILE A 203 -1.67 -10.14 13.93
N PHE A 204 -1.31 -9.76 15.15
CA PHE A 204 0.03 -9.26 15.47
C PHE A 204 1.11 -10.26 15.08
N HIS A 205 0.93 -11.54 15.38
CA HIS A 205 1.85 -12.60 14.97
C HIS A 205 2.03 -12.65 13.44
N LEU A 206 0.94 -12.51 12.67
CA LEU A 206 1.00 -12.45 11.21
C LEU A 206 1.76 -11.23 10.69
N TRP A 207 1.79 -10.11 11.41
CA TRP A 207 2.48 -8.89 10.97
C TRP A 207 3.91 -8.78 11.46
N LYS A 208 4.26 -9.43 12.58
CA LYS A 208 5.59 -9.38 13.19
C LYS A 208 6.71 -9.74 12.19
N SER A 209 6.47 -10.74 11.34
CA SER A 209 7.44 -11.20 10.35
C SER A 209 7.52 -10.36 9.06
N LEU A 210 6.89 -9.18 9.01
CA LEU A 210 6.78 -8.36 7.79
C LEU A 210 8.13 -8.06 7.12
N PHE A 211 9.17 -7.78 7.90
CA PHE A 211 10.50 -7.42 7.41
C PHE A 211 11.58 -8.49 7.69
N GLU A 212 11.16 -9.69 8.09
CA GLU A 212 12.07 -10.81 8.32
C GLU A 212 12.52 -11.44 6.99
N THR A 213 13.75 -11.96 6.94
CA THR A 213 14.37 -12.49 5.71
C THR A 213 13.76 -13.82 5.27
N THR A 214 13.32 -14.62 6.25
CA THR A 214 12.51 -15.83 6.07
C THR A 214 11.21 -15.62 6.83
N PRO A 215 10.25 -14.87 6.26
CA PRO A 215 8.96 -14.74 6.91
C PRO A 215 8.34 -16.14 6.97
N GLU A 216 7.82 -16.53 8.14
CA GLU A 216 6.88 -17.66 8.27
C GLU A 216 5.57 -17.31 7.56
N MET A 217 5.64 -17.07 6.24
CA MET A 217 4.49 -16.95 5.39
C MET A 217 4.25 -18.31 4.77
N ILE A 218 3.44 -19.11 5.46
CA ILE A 218 2.70 -20.18 4.80
C ILE A 218 1.97 -19.48 3.65
N ASN A 219 2.19 -19.88 2.40
CA ASN A 219 1.45 -19.32 1.27
C ASN A 219 -0.04 -19.65 1.43
N PRO A 220 -0.97 -18.69 1.24
CA PRO A 220 -2.38 -19.01 1.22
C PRO A 220 -2.65 -20.09 0.18
N THR A 221 -3.03 -21.28 0.65
CA THR A 221 -3.29 -22.41 -0.23
C THR A 221 -4.40 -22.00 -1.18
N LYS A 222 -4.14 -22.05 -2.49
CA LYS A 222 -5.11 -21.68 -3.53
C LYS A 222 -6.45 -22.40 -3.33
N SER A 223 -6.43 -23.61 -2.77
CA SER A 223 -7.62 -24.38 -2.41
C SER A 223 -8.53 -23.67 -1.41
N ILE A 224 -7.98 -23.09 -0.34
CA ILE A 224 -8.74 -22.37 0.69
C ILE A 224 -9.33 -21.08 0.09
N VAL A 225 -8.60 -20.41 -0.81
CA VAL A 225 -9.12 -19.23 -1.52
C VAL A 225 -10.35 -19.61 -2.34
N ILE A 226 -10.25 -20.67 -3.12
CA ILE A 226 -11.36 -21.17 -3.93
C ILE A 226 -12.52 -21.59 -3.03
N GLU A 227 -12.26 -22.20 -1.88
CA GLU A 227 -13.29 -22.61 -0.93
C GLU A 227 -14.06 -21.41 -0.36
N ILE A 228 -13.35 -20.39 0.13
CA ILE A 228 -13.96 -19.18 0.73
C ILE A 228 -14.83 -18.44 -0.30
N PHE A 229 -14.33 -18.29 -1.52
CA PHE A 229 -15.01 -17.55 -2.58
C PHE A 229 -15.91 -18.42 -3.47
N ARG A 230 -16.02 -19.73 -3.20
CA ARG A 230 -16.87 -20.66 -3.98
C ARG A 230 -18.31 -20.17 -4.12
N PRO A 231 -18.98 -19.64 -3.07
CA PRO A 231 -20.34 -19.14 -3.21
C PRO A 231 -20.47 -18.02 -4.27
N LEU A 232 -19.54 -17.06 -4.25
CA LEU A 232 -19.51 -15.96 -5.23
C LEU A 232 -19.16 -16.45 -6.65
N LEU A 233 -18.25 -17.41 -6.78
CA LEU A 233 -17.88 -17.99 -8.07
C LEU A 233 -19.05 -18.76 -8.71
N ASN A 234 -19.76 -19.56 -7.90
CA ASN A 234 -20.94 -20.30 -8.35
C ASN A 234 -22.05 -19.36 -8.79
N GLU A 235 -22.29 -18.27 -8.07
CA GLU A 235 -23.24 -17.26 -8.49
C GLU A 235 -22.83 -16.55 -9.79
N ALA A 236 -21.57 -16.10 -9.91
CA ALA A 236 -21.09 -15.48 -11.14
C ALA A 236 -21.22 -16.41 -12.36
N SER A 237 -21.03 -17.72 -12.17
CA SER A 237 -21.25 -18.72 -13.21
C SER A 237 -22.74 -18.87 -13.57
N ARG A 238 -23.64 -18.86 -12.59
CA ARG A 238 -25.10 -18.89 -12.81
C ARG A 238 -25.57 -17.64 -13.56
N ASP A 239 -25.13 -16.45 -13.15
CA ASP A 239 -25.44 -15.19 -13.83
C ASP A 239 -24.93 -15.17 -15.27
N ALA A 240 -23.70 -15.63 -15.51
CA ALA A 240 -23.13 -15.73 -16.85
C ALA A 240 -23.90 -16.73 -17.72
N CYS A 241 -24.33 -17.86 -17.16
CA CYS A 241 -25.16 -18.85 -17.83
C CYS A 241 -26.53 -18.27 -18.19
N SER A 242 -27.22 -17.62 -17.24
CA SER A 242 -28.50 -16.95 -17.45
C SER A 242 -28.44 -15.88 -18.55
N ARG A 243 -27.40 -15.02 -18.55
CA ARG A 243 -27.18 -14.01 -19.60
C ARG A 243 -26.95 -14.65 -20.97
N ARG A 244 -26.19 -15.74 -21.04
CA ARG A 244 -25.98 -16.50 -22.29
C ARG A 244 -27.29 -17.11 -22.79
N LEU A 245 -28.09 -17.69 -21.91
CA LEU A 245 -29.40 -18.26 -22.27
C LEU A 245 -30.40 -17.19 -22.72
N THR A 246 -30.36 -15.99 -22.16
CA THR A 246 -31.19 -14.86 -22.63
C THR A 246 -30.71 -14.33 -23.98
N SER A 247 -29.40 -14.30 -24.24
CA SER A 247 -28.86 -13.90 -25.55
C SER A 247 -29.12 -14.91 -26.68
N LEU A 248 -29.40 -16.18 -26.35
CA LEU A 248 -29.73 -17.24 -27.29
C LEU A 248 -31.24 -17.35 -27.59
N ARG A 249 -32.08 -16.58 -26.87
CA ARG A 249 -33.53 -16.49 -27.07
C ARG A 249 -33.93 -15.30 -27.98
N ILE A 250 -32.96 -14.76 -28.71
CA ILE A 250 -33.13 -13.78 -29.81
C ILE A 250 -32.82 -14.54 -31.10
#